data_AF-A0A821CEI2-F1
#
_entry.id   AF-A0A821CEI2-F1
#
_cell.length_a   1.000
_cell.length_b   1.000
_cell.length_c   1.000
_cell.angle_alpha   90.00
_cell.angle_beta   90.00
_cell.angle_gamma   90.00
#
_symmetry.space_group_name_H-M   'P 1'
#
loop_
_entity.id
_entity.type
_entity.pdbx_description
1 polymer ?
#
loop_
_entity_poly.entity_id
_entity_poly.type
_entity_poly.pdbx_seq_one_letter_code
_entity_poly.pdbx_strand_id
1 'polypeptide(L)'
;MNSTRSEHTASLLMNGKVLVTGGFHNNGLNSAELYDPLTGLWTITTSMNHKRWKHTATVLANGKVLVIGGFEHNALNSAELHDPVTETWTIIDNMNVARGEHTASVLANGKILVAGGSPGGTSLKDVELYSSF
;
A
#
# COMPACT_ATOMS: atom_id res chain seq x y z
N MET A 1 -7.00 -16.28 -5.97
CA MET A 1 -7.34 -15.11 -5.16
C MET A 1 -8.77 -15.30 -4.68
N ASN A 2 -9.08 -14.93 -3.44
CA ASN A 2 -10.34 -15.22 -2.78
C ASN A 2 -11.33 -14.05 -2.82
N SER A 3 -10.84 -12.82 -2.93
CA SER A 3 -11.69 -11.62 -3.06
C SER A 3 -11.56 -10.99 -4.44
N THR A 4 -12.69 -10.63 -5.06
CA THR A 4 -12.69 -9.74 -6.23
C THR A 4 -12.23 -8.35 -5.84
N ARG A 5 -11.35 -7.73 -6.65
CA ARG A 5 -10.79 -6.40 -6.39
C ARG A 5 -10.25 -5.76 -7.67
N SER A 6 -10.43 -4.46 -7.84
CA SER A 6 -9.68 -3.61 -8.79
C SER A 6 -8.82 -2.62 -8.02
N GLU A 7 -7.85 -1.97 -8.68
CA GLU A 7 -7.10 -0.83 -8.10
C GLU A 7 -6.35 -1.14 -6.78
N HIS A 8 -6.06 -2.42 -6.57
CA HIS A 8 -5.20 -2.93 -5.51
C HIS A 8 -3.74 -2.78 -5.95
N THR A 9 -2.84 -3.00 -4.99
CA THR A 9 -1.41 -3.16 -5.30
C THR A 9 -1.00 -4.61 -5.08
N ALA A 10 0.03 -5.04 -5.82
CA ALA A 10 0.68 -6.33 -5.67
C ALA A 10 2.19 -6.11 -5.49
N SER A 11 2.75 -6.64 -4.41
CA SER A 11 4.16 -6.45 -4.03
C SER A 11 4.86 -7.79 -3.94
N LEU A 12 5.94 -7.97 -4.71
CA LEU A 12 6.81 -9.15 -4.61
C LEU A 12 7.67 -9.04 -3.35
N LEU A 13 7.44 -9.94 -2.39
CA LEU A 13 8.17 -9.99 -1.14
C LEU A 13 9.54 -10.69 -1.33
N MET A 14 10.46 -10.44 -0.39
CA MET A 14 11.80 -11.04 -0.42
C MET A 14 11.80 -12.57 -0.32
N ASN A 15 10.73 -13.17 0.22
CA ASN A 15 10.54 -14.62 0.28
C ASN A 15 9.95 -15.21 -1.01
N GLY A 16 9.78 -14.41 -2.06
CA GLY A 16 9.23 -14.82 -3.36
C GLY A 16 7.70 -14.87 -3.44
N LYS A 17 6.99 -14.64 -2.34
CA LYS A 17 5.52 -14.56 -2.33
C LYS A 17 5.05 -13.17 -2.78
N VAL A 18 3.80 -13.06 -3.24
CA VAL A 18 3.22 -11.78 -3.67
C VAL A 18 2.12 -11.37 -2.69
N LEU A 19 2.32 -10.24 -2.03
CA LEU A 19 1.33 -9.61 -1.17
C LEU A 19 0.40 -8.72 -2.02
N VAL A 20 -0.89 -9.00 -2.00
CA VAL A 20 -1.92 -8.17 -2.63
C VAL A 20 -2.73 -7.47 -1.56
N THR A 21 -2.82 -6.13 -1.63
CA THR A 21 -3.46 -5.32 -0.57
C THR A 21 -4.51 -4.38 -1.12
N GLY A 22 -5.61 -4.27 -0.38
CA GLY A 22 -6.69 -3.32 -0.65
C GLY A 22 -7.31 -3.48 -2.04
N GLY A 23 -7.59 -2.35 -2.67
CA GLY A 23 -8.39 -2.27 -3.88
C GLY A 23 -9.87 -2.06 -3.60
N PHE A 24 -10.69 -2.24 -4.61
CA PHE A 24 -12.10 -1.90 -4.58
C PHE A 24 -12.98 -3.02 -5.07
N HIS A 25 -14.05 -3.24 -4.32
CA HIS A 25 -15.16 -4.08 -4.69
C HIS A 25 -16.43 -3.57 -4.00
N ASN A 26 -17.23 -2.77 -4.71
CA ASN A 26 -18.36 -1.98 -4.21
C ASN A 26 -17.99 -0.90 -3.18
N ASN A 27 -16.95 -1.14 -2.38
CA ASN A 27 -16.32 -0.22 -1.45
C ASN A 27 -14.80 -0.51 -1.42
N GLY A 28 -14.03 0.38 -0.79
CA GLY A 28 -12.62 0.13 -0.50
C GLY A 28 -12.44 -1.12 0.36
N LEU A 29 -11.38 -1.86 0.10
CA LEU A 29 -10.99 -3.06 0.82
C LEU A 29 -9.81 -2.75 1.74
N ASN A 30 -9.79 -3.35 2.92
CA ASN A 30 -8.62 -3.40 3.79
C ASN A 30 -7.98 -4.80 3.81
N SER A 31 -8.59 -5.78 3.13
CA SER A 31 -8.09 -7.15 3.10
C SER A 31 -6.78 -7.27 2.33
N ALA A 32 -5.92 -8.15 2.83
CA ALA A 32 -4.68 -8.54 2.18
C ALA A 32 -4.64 -10.05 1.94
N GLU A 33 -4.10 -10.46 0.80
CA GLU A 33 -3.94 -11.85 0.42
C GLU A 33 -2.51 -12.10 -0.05
N LEU A 34 -1.99 -13.27 0.29
CA LEU A 34 -0.66 -13.71 -0.12
C LEU A 34 -0.78 -14.79 -1.17
N TYR A 35 -0.11 -14.61 -2.30
CA TYR A 35 0.06 -15.63 -3.32
C TYR A 35 1.40 -16.31 -3.16
N ASP A 36 1.40 -17.63 -3.14
CA ASP A 36 2.60 -18.46 -3.15
C ASP A 36 2.81 -19.04 -4.57
N PRO A 37 3.80 -18.55 -5.34
CA PRO A 37 4.03 -19.03 -6.70
C PRO A 37 4.46 -20.50 -6.78
N LEU A 38 5.00 -21.08 -5.70
CA LEU A 38 5.45 -22.48 -5.70
C LEU A 38 4.28 -23.45 -5.64
N THR A 39 3.20 -23.06 -4.96
CA THR A 39 2.01 -23.91 -4.79
C THR A 39 0.82 -23.45 -5.63
N GLY A 40 0.86 -22.21 -6.14
CA GLY A 40 -0.26 -21.57 -6.81
C GLY A 40 -1.41 -21.19 -5.86
N LEU A 41 -1.22 -21.32 -4.55
CA LEU A 41 -2.27 -21.09 -3.56
C LEU A 41 -2.34 -19.63 -3.11
N TRP A 42 -3.54 -19.24 -2.70
CA TRP A 42 -3.83 -17.94 -2.13
C TRP A 42 -4.26 -18.09 -0.67
N THR A 43 -3.65 -17.31 0.21
CA THR A 43 -3.96 -17.29 1.64
C THR A 43 -4.44 -15.89 2.03
N ILE A 44 -5.59 -15.80 2.71
CA ILE A 44 -6.04 -14.56 3.33
C ILE A 44 -5.15 -14.29 4.55
N THR A 45 -4.64 -13.06 4.67
CA THR A 45 -3.76 -12.65 5.77
C THR A 45 -4.44 -11.59 6.64
N THR A 46 -3.72 -11.10 7.65
CA THR A 46 -4.19 -9.96 8.46
C THR A 46 -4.48 -8.75 7.56
N SER A 47 -5.55 -8.04 7.91
CA SER A 47 -6.03 -6.89 7.13
C SER A 47 -5.35 -5.60 7.59
N MET A 48 -5.25 -4.64 6.67
CA MET A 48 -4.89 -3.25 7.00
C MET A 48 -5.92 -2.65 7.96
N ASN A 49 -5.51 -1.59 8.66
CA ASN A 49 -6.37 -0.84 9.55
C ASN A 49 -7.35 0.05 8.77
N HIS A 50 -6.92 0.59 7.64
CA HIS A 50 -7.76 1.38 6.75
C HIS A 50 -8.06 0.65 5.43
N LYS A 51 -9.27 0.87 4.90
CA LYS A 51 -9.62 0.48 3.54
C LYS A 51 -8.93 1.43 2.57
N ARG A 52 -8.35 0.89 1.49
CA ARG A 52 -7.58 1.67 0.53
C ARG A 52 -7.73 1.10 -0.88
N TRP A 53 -7.99 1.96 -1.85
CA TRP A 53 -7.82 1.72 -3.31
C TRP A 53 -6.99 2.85 -3.91
N LYS A 54 -6.32 2.57 -5.04
CA LYS A 54 -5.42 3.51 -5.73
C LYS A 54 -4.30 4.07 -4.83
N HIS A 55 -3.92 3.31 -3.80
CA HIS A 55 -2.73 3.55 -2.98
C HIS A 55 -1.47 3.02 -3.67
N THR A 56 -0.31 3.32 -3.11
CA THR A 56 0.95 2.66 -3.49
C THR A 56 1.40 1.70 -2.39
N ALA A 57 2.14 0.67 -2.77
CA ALA A 57 2.77 -0.27 -1.86
C ALA A 57 4.22 -0.50 -2.28
N THR A 58 5.14 -0.35 -1.34
CA THR A 58 6.58 -0.35 -1.60
C THR A 58 7.28 -1.30 -0.65
N VAL A 59 8.02 -2.25 -1.22
CA VAL A 59 8.86 -3.17 -0.43
C VAL A 59 10.16 -2.45 -0.06
N LEU A 60 10.41 -2.32 1.23
CA LEU A 60 11.56 -1.64 1.79
C LEU A 60 12.78 -2.58 1.87
N ALA A 61 13.98 -2.00 2.02
CA ALA A 61 15.23 -2.76 2.13
C ALA A 61 15.28 -3.70 3.35
N ASN A 62 14.46 -3.45 4.37
CA ASN A 62 14.32 -4.34 5.54
C ASN A 62 13.25 -5.45 5.34
N GLY A 63 12.66 -5.55 4.16
CA GLY A 63 11.65 -6.57 3.82
C GLY A 63 10.22 -6.22 4.20
N LYS A 64 9.98 -5.13 4.93
CA LYS A 64 8.63 -4.65 5.25
C LYS A 64 7.98 -3.98 4.03
N VAL A 65 6.65 -3.93 4.01
CA VAL A 65 5.89 -3.27 2.93
C VAL A 65 5.23 -2.01 3.47
N LEU A 66 5.64 -0.86 2.95
CA LEU A 66 4.99 0.42 3.21
C LEU A 66 3.80 0.57 2.27
N VAL A 67 2.61 0.76 2.82
CA VAL A 67 1.39 1.12 2.08
C VAL A 67 1.03 2.56 2.43
N ILE A 68 0.84 3.41 1.42
CA ILE A 68 0.67 4.85 1.63
C ILE A 68 -0.43 5.45 0.75
N GLY A 69 -1.22 6.34 1.36
CA GLY A 69 -2.30 7.08 0.72
C GLY A 69 -3.41 6.20 0.15
N GLY A 70 -3.88 6.56 -1.04
CA GLY A 70 -5.06 5.99 -1.68
C GLY A 70 -6.33 6.72 -1.27
N PHE A 71 -7.46 6.08 -1.51
CA PHE A 71 -8.76 6.60 -1.10
C PHE A 71 -9.50 5.60 -0.21
N GLU A 72 -10.38 6.11 0.65
CA GLU A 72 -11.46 5.34 1.26
C GLU A 72 -12.77 6.00 0.82
N HIS A 73 -13.34 6.85 1.68
CA HIS A 73 -14.38 7.81 1.30
C HIS A 73 -13.76 9.09 0.71
N ASN A 74 -12.65 9.53 1.29
CA ASN A 74 -11.82 10.64 0.84
C ASN A 74 -10.40 10.15 0.55
N ALA A 75 -9.56 11.00 -0.03
CA ALA A 75 -8.13 10.73 -0.12
C ALA A 75 -7.54 10.57 1.28
N LEU A 76 -6.59 9.64 1.40
CA LEU A 76 -5.89 9.34 2.63
C LEU A 76 -4.49 9.95 2.57
N ASN A 77 -4.04 10.49 3.69
CA ASN A 77 -2.63 10.79 3.94
C ASN A 77 -1.97 9.76 4.84
N SER A 78 -2.73 8.83 5.42
CA SER A 78 -2.17 7.84 6.33
C SER A 78 -1.32 6.79 5.63
N ALA A 79 -0.38 6.24 6.38
CA ALA A 79 0.49 5.17 5.95
C ALA A 79 0.47 4.01 6.95
N GLU A 80 0.72 2.81 6.45
CA GLU A 80 0.77 1.58 7.24
C GLU A 80 1.96 0.73 6.80
N LEU A 81 2.59 0.07 7.76
CA LEU A 81 3.72 -0.82 7.54
C LEU A 81 3.30 -2.25 7.81
N HIS A 82 3.42 -3.10 6.80
CA HIS A 82 3.27 -4.54 6.93
C HIS A 82 4.61 -5.20 7.22
N ASP A 83 4.64 -6.03 8.26
CA ASP A 83 5.75 -6.92 8.56
C ASP A 83 5.40 -8.34 8.11
N PRO A 84 5.98 -8.86 7.02
CA PRO A 84 5.66 -10.20 6.50
C PRO A 84 6.13 -11.35 7.39
N VAL A 85 7.00 -11.10 8.38
CA VAL A 85 7.49 -12.14 9.30
C VAL A 85 6.49 -12.38 10.42
N THR A 86 5.92 -11.29 10.94
CA THR A 86 4.92 -11.36 12.02
C THR A 86 3.48 -11.33 11.51
N GLU A 87 3.29 -11.08 10.21
CA GLU A 87 2.00 -10.84 9.57
C GLU A 87 1.20 -9.74 10.29
N THR A 88 1.86 -8.64 10.66
CA THR A 88 1.22 -7.51 11.35
C THR A 88 1.17 -6.26 10.50
N TRP A 89 0.18 -5.40 10.79
CA TRP A 89 0.03 -4.08 10.21
C TRP A 89 0.15 -3.03 11.31
N THR A 90 1.04 -2.07 11.13
CA THR A 90 1.26 -0.96 12.07
C THR A 90 0.92 0.35 11.37
N ILE A 91 0.06 1.17 11.98
CA ILE A 91 -0.14 2.55 11.53
C ILE A 91 1.12 3.33 11.90
N ILE A 92 1.66 4.06 10.92
CA ILE A 92 2.83 4.92 11.09
C ILE A 92 2.44 6.36 10.78
N ASP A 93 3.42 7.26 10.80
CA ASP A 93 3.18 8.68 10.54
C ASP A 93 2.46 8.93 9.20
N ASN A 94 1.79 10.08 9.10
CA ASN A 94 1.04 10.44 7.91
C ASN A 94 1.92 11.23 6.93
N MET A 95 1.55 11.20 5.65
CA MET A 95 1.93 12.24 4.69
C MET A 95 1.34 13.60 5.08
N ASN A 96 1.97 14.65 4.59
CA ASN A 96 1.49 16.02 4.72
C ASN A 96 0.21 16.27 3.91
N VAL A 97 0.09 15.62 2.74
CA VAL A 97 -1.03 15.80 1.83
C VAL A 97 -1.69 14.48 1.51
N ALA A 98 -3.01 14.42 1.67
CA ALA A 98 -3.82 13.27 1.29
C ALA A 98 -3.87 13.12 -0.22
N ARG A 99 -3.63 11.90 -0.71
CA ARG A 99 -3.58 11.61 -2.15
C ARG A 99 -3.81 10.14 -2.47
N GLY A 100 -4.56 9.87 -3.52
CA GLY A 100 -4.53 8.61 -4.26
C GLY A 100 -3.99 8.82 -5.68
N GLU A 101 -3.82 7.75 -6.45
CA GLU A 101 -3.30 7.79 -7.85
C GLU A 101 -1.89 8.37 -7.99
N HIS A 102 -1.17 8.51 -6.88
CA HIS A 102 0.23 8.95 -6.89
C HIS A 102 1.16 7.79 -7.24
N THR A 103 2.42 8.11 -7.55
CA THR A 103 3.50 7.13 -7.59
C THR A 103 4.40 7.28 -6.38
N ALA A 104 5.05 6.18 -5.98
CA ALA A 104 6.01 6.16 -4.88
C ALA A 104 7.26 5.39 -5.30
N SER A 105 8.43 5.99 -5.07
CA SER A 105 9.73 5.41 -5.40
C SER A 105 10.65 5.43 -4.19
N VAL A 106 11.30 4.30 -3.88
CA VAL A 106 12.37 4.24 -2.88
C VAL A 106 13.61 4.92 -3.43
N LEU A 107 14.19 5.83 -2.66
CA LEU A 107 15.46 6.48 -2.94
C LEU A 107 16.61 5.69 -2.32
N ALA A 108 17.82 5.90 -2.82
CA ALA A 108 19.02 5.21 -2.34
C ALA A 108 19.31 5.42 -0.83
N ASN A 109 18.82 6.51 -0.26
CA ASN A 109 18.93 6.82 1.17
C ASN A 109 17.79 6.22 2.01
N GLY A 110 16.95 5.36 1.43
CA GLY A 110 15.82 4.71 2.07
C GLY A 110 14.53 5.55 2.12
N LYS A 111 14.57 6.85 1.82
CA LYS A 111 13.34 7.68 1.80
C LYS A 111 12.44 7.32 0.63
N ILE A 112 11.16 7.67 0.75
CA ILE A 112 10.15 7.43 -0.29
C ILE A 112 9.81 8.76 -0.94
N LEU A 113 10.03 8.88 -2.25
CA LEU A 113 9.58 10.01 -3.05
C LEU A 113 8.16 9.72 -3.53
N VAL A 114 7.20 10.51 -3.05
CA VAL A 114 5.79 10.43 -3.43
C VAL A 114 5.46 11.58 -4.36
N ALA A 115 5.05 11.28 -5.60
CA ALA A 115 4.84 12.29 -6.64
C ALA A 115 3.41 12.29 -7.17
N GLY A 116 2.83 13.49 -7.31
CA GLY A 116 1.54 13.69 -7.96
C GLY A 116 0.35 13.10 -7.19
N GLY A 117 -0.59 12.51 -7.92
CA GLY A 117 -1.86 12.01 -7.39
C GLY A 117 -2.93 13.09 -7.26
N SER A 118 -4.03 12.76 -6.58
CA SER A 118 -5.20 13.64 -6.41
C SER A 118 -5.78 13.49 -5.00
N PRO A 119 -6.22 14.59 -4.35
CA PRO A 119 -6.96 14.55 -3.10
C PRO A 119 -8.46 14.24 -3.30
N GLY A 120 -8.89 13.85 -4.51
CA GLY A 120 -10.28 13.53 -4.84
C GLY A 120 -10.95 14.50 -5.81
N GLY A 121 -10.18 15.29 -6.56
CA GLY A 121 -10.74 16.22 -7.56
C GLY A 121 -9.69 16.76 -8.53
N THR A 122 -8.70 17.50 -8.04
CA THR A 122 -7.66 18.13 -8.86
C THR A 122 -6.31 17.44 -8.72
N SER A 123 -5.64 17.15 -9.84
CA SER A 123 -4.29 16.58 -9.82
C SER A 123 -3.29 17.50 -9.12
N LEU A 124 -2.43 16.90 -8.30
CA LEU A 124 -1.32 17.56 -7.62
C LEU A 124 -0.11 17.61 -8.53
N LYS A 125 0.60 18.74 -8.52
CA LYS A 125 1.94 18.87 -9.12
C LYS A 125 3.07 18.70 -8.11
N ASP A 126 2.72 18.52 -6.84
CA ASP A 126 3.67 18.49 -5.74
C ASP A 126 4.25 17.10 -5.50
N VAL A 127 5.42 17.11 -4.90
CA VAL A 127 6.18 15.95 -4.48
C VAL A 127 6.41 16.02 -2.97
N GLU A 128 6.46 14.86 -2.33
CA GLU A 128 6.70 14.72 -0.91
C GLU A 128 7.79 13.67 -0.67
N LEU A 129 8.74 13.97 0.23
CA LEU A 129 9.72 13.00 0.72
C LEU A 129 9.23 12.45 2.06
N TYR A 130 8.87 11.18 2.07
CA TYR A 130 8.38 10.47 3.23
C TYR A 130 9.51 9.62 3.85
N SER A 131 9.72 9.71 5.17
CA SER A 131 10.91 9.11 5.82
C SER A 131 10.68 8.55 7.23
N SER A 132 9.44 8.42 7.67
CA SER A 132 9.07 7.97 9.02
C SER A 132 8.54 6.53 8.97
N PHE A 133 9.40 5.56 9.30
CA PHE A 133 9.05 4.13 9.48
C PHE A 133 10.17 3.35 10.16
#